data_AF-A0A6G5A988-F1
#
_entry.id   AF-A0A6G5A988-F1
#
_cell.length_a   1.000
_cell.length_b   1.000
_cell.length_c   1.000
_cell.angle_alpha   90.00
_cell.angle_beta   90.00
_cell.angle_gamma   90.00
#
_symmetry.space_group_name_H-M   'P 1'
#
loop_
_entity.id
_entity.type
_entity.pdbx_description
1 polymer ?
#
loop_
_entity_poly.entity_id
_entity_poly.type
_entity_poly.pdbx_seq_one_letter_code
_entity_poly.pdbx_strand_id
1 'polypeptide(L)'
;MQWFLCLATVFLAFTHGAASYDDDPTYMQCTEWPDRGPCNGTLYRYYYNFRRGLCRLFIYGGCQGNDNNFRSRNECMRQCAGVITARVCRLRPGPGPCHSRVIRYYYQAKTHSCRPFVYSGCGGNRNNFRSSDECRMQCFGKEAHEKGR
;
A
#
# COMPACT_ATOMS: atom_id res chain seq x y z
N MET A 1 31.16 33.72 44.87
CA MET A 1 31.53 33.56 43.45
C MET A 1 30.50 32.63 42.83
N GLN A 2 29.58 33.25 42.11
CA GLN A 2 28.35 32.67 41.58
C GLN A 2 28.45 32.87 40.08
N TRP A 3 28.52 31.78 39.32
CA TRP A 3 28.50 31.83 37.85
C TRP A 3 27.52 30.77 37.32
N PHE A 4 26.34 31.28 36.99
CA PHE A 4 25.41 30.92 35.91
C PHE A 4 24.59 29.62 35.95
N LEU A 5 23.30 29.86 36.19
CA LEU A 5 22.11 29.16 35.72
C LEU A 5 22.16 28.84 34.21
N CYS A 6 21.66 27.66 33.85
CA CYS A 6 21.03 27.43 32.55
C CYS A 6 19.65 26.80 32.79
N LEU A 7 18.60 27.62 32.62
CA LEU A 7 17.20 27.23 32.57
C LEU A 7 16.88 26.75 31.16
N ALA A 8 16.39 25.51 31.03
CA ALA A 8 15.58 24.98 29.92
C ALA A 8 15.53 23.46 30.10
N THR A 9 14.43 22.71 29.99
CA THR A 9 13.06 22.93 29.54
C THR A 9 12.31 21.69 29.99
N VAL A 10 11.03 21.86 30.28
CA VAL A 10 10.05 20.80 30.53
C VAL A 10 10.23 19.68 29.50
N PHE A 11 10.59 18.47 29.93
CA PHE A 11 10.44 17.27 29.12
C PHE A 11 8.94 16.93 29.06
N LEU A 12 8.20 17.69 28.24
CA LEU A 12 6.98 17.18 27.67
C LEU A 12 7.42 16.02 26.79
N ALA A 13 7.30 14.80 27.33
CA ALA A 13 7.30 13.59 26.55
C ALA A 13 6.06 13.65 25.64
N PHE A 14 6.14 14.43 24.56
CA PHE A 14 5.30 14.21 23.41
C PHE A 14 5.76 12.89 22.82
N THR A 15 5.13 11.79 23.24
CA THR A 15 5.03 10.60 22.41
C THR A 15 4.29 11.02 21.15
N HIS A 16 5.01 11.64 20.22
CA HIS A 16 4.61 11.65 18.82
C HIS A 16 4.67 10.19 18.41
N GLY A 17 3.56 9.47 18.62
CA GLY A 17 3.33 8.21 17.93
C GLY A 17 3.50 8.54 16.46
N ALA A 18 4.61 8.09 15.87
CA ALA A 18 4.80 8.17 14.44
C ALA A 18 3.63 7.42 13.84
N ALA A 19 2.72 8.13 13.17
CA ALA A 19 1.61 7.52 12.46
C ALA A 19 2.20 6.40 11.59
N SER A 20 1.94 5.15 11.99
CA SER A 20 2.39 4.01 11.23
C SER A 20 1.71 4.08 9.87
N TYR A 21 2.49 3.88 8.82
CA TYR A 21 2.06 3.81 7.43
C TYR A 21 0.78 2.96 7.20
N ASP A 22 0.53 2.00 8.10
CA ASP A 22 -0.58 1.06 8.05
C ASP A 22 -1.96 1.64 8.44
N ASP A 23 -2.05 2.90 8.88
CA ASP A 23 -3.33 3.59 9.19
C ASP A 23 -3.78 4.56 8.08
N ASP A 24 -3.36 4.36 6.83
CA ASP A 24 -3.84 5.18 5.70
C ASP A 24 -5.20 4.70 5.16
N PRO A 25 -6.28 5.50 5.27
CA PRO A 25 -7.61 5.10 4.80
C PRO A 25 -7.66 4.85 3.29
N THR A 26 -6.92 5.63 2.51
CA THR A 26 -6.87 5.47 1.04
C THR A 26 -6.20 4.16 0.64
N TYR A 27 -5.13 3.79 1.34
CA TYR A 27 -4.47 2.50 1.11
C TYR A 27 -5.43 1.34 1.40
N MET A 28 -6.14 1.37 2.53
CA MET A 28 -7.11 0.31 2.89
C MET A 28 -8.20 0.21 1.84
N GLN A 29 -8.89 1.31 1.55
CA GLN A 29 -9.93 1.38 0.52
C GLN A 29 -9.50 0.77 -0.83
N CYS A 30 -8.29 1.06 -1.29
CA CYS A 30 -7.85 0.61 -2.62
C CYS A 30 -7.26 -0.80 -2.63
N THR A 31 -6.94 -1.40 -1.48
CA THR A 31 -6.24 -2.70 -1.42
C THR A 31 -7.08 -3.84 -0.86
N GLU A 32 -8.30 -3.56 -0.43
CA GLU A 32 -9.28 -4.59 -0.11
C GLU A 32 -9.78 -5.32 -1.36
N TRP A 33 -10.20 -6.58 -1.19
CA TRP A 33 -10.88 -7.32 -2.24
C TRP A 33 -12.33 -6.82 -2.38
N PRO A 34 -12.94 -6.90 -3.57
CA PRO A 34 -14.32 -6.45 -3.74
C PRO A 34 -15.26 -7.26 -2.84
N ASP A 35 -16.11 -6.57 -2.09
CA ASP A 35 -17.14 -7.21 -1.26
C ASP A 35 -18.53 -6.94 -1.84
N ARG A 36 -19.24 -8.03 -2.15
CA ARG A 36 -20.62 -7.96 -2.65
C ARG A 36 -21.59 -7.49 -1.56
N GLY A 37 -21.29 -7.74 -0.29
CA GLY A 37 -22.23 -7.58 0.81
C GLY A 37 -23.39 -8.61 0.77
N PRO A 38 -24.27 -8.59 1.78
CA PRO A 38 -25.30 -9.62 1.96
C PRO A 38 -26.57 -9.38 1.14
N CYS A 39 -26.78 -8.18 0.61
CA CYS A 39 -27.95 -7.88 -0.20
C CYS A 39 -27.92 -8.59 -1.57
N ASN A 40 -29.10 -8.80 -2.15
CA ASN A 40 -29.27 -9.58 -3.38
C ASN A 40 -29.43 -8.74 -4.66
N GLY A 41 -29.06 -7.47 -4.63
CA GLY A 41 -29.02 -6.63 -5.82
C GLY A 41 -27.95 -7.06 -6.83
N THR A 42 -28.09 -6.57 -8.05
CA THR A 42 -27.12 -6.73 -9.15
C THR A 42 -26.67 -5.35 -9.62
N LEU A 43 -25.87 -4.68 -8.81
CA LEU A 43 -25.31 -3.37 -9.16
C LEU A 43 -23.90 -3.54 -9.71
N TYR A 44 -23.69 -3.15 -10.97
CA TYR A 44 -22.34 -3.10 -11.54
C TYR A 44 -21.54 -1.96 -10.91
N ARG A 45 -20.43 -2.31 -10.27
CA ARG A 45 -19.51 -1.39 -9.61
C ARG A 45 -18.09 -1.70 -10.03
N TYR A 46 -17.17 -0.77 -9.77
CA TYR A 46 -15.75 -0.95 -10.03
C TYR A 46 -15.00 -1.11 -8.72
N TYR A 47 -14.01 -2.00 -8.68
CA TYR A 47 -13.03 -2.09 -7.60
C TYR A 47 -11.62 -1.96 -8.19
N TYR A 48 -10.69 -1.44 -7.41
CA TYR A 48 -9.28 -1.39 -7.79
C TYR A 48 -8.62 -2.73 -7.50
N ASN A 49 -8.19 -3.41 -8.55
CA ASN A 49 -7.36 -4.60 -8.41
C ASN A 49 -5.91 -4.16 -8.21
N PHE A 50 -5.51 -3.97 -6.95
CA PHE A 50 -4.16 -3.47 -6.59
C PHE A 50 -3.03 -4.38 -7.09
N ARG A 51 -3.26 -5.68 -7.27
CA ARG A 51 -2.26 -6.61 -7.84
C ARG A 51 -1.99 -6.34 -9.31
N ARG A 52 -3.00 -5.90 -10.05
CA ARG A 52 -2.94 -5.62 -11.49
C ARG A 52 -2.81 -4.13 -11.79
N GLY A 53 -2.97 -3.28 -10.78
CA GLY A 53 -2.90 -1.82 -10.92
C GLY A 53 -4.05 -1.22 -11.73
N LEU A 54 -5.21 -1.89 -11.82
CA LEU A 54 -6.31 -1.49 -12.71
C LEU A 54 -7.69 -1.75 -12.10
N CYS A 55 -8.64 -0.87 -12.42
CA CYS A 55 -10.03 -0.98 -11.99
C CYS A 55 -10.80 -1.99 -12.84
N ARG A 56 -11.51 -2.92 -12.19
CA ARG A 56 -12.33 -3.96 -12.82
C ARG A 56 -13.76 -3.90 -12.31
N LEU A 57 -14.70 -4.40 -13.13
CA LEU A 57 -16.09 -4.56 -12.73
C LEU A 57 -16.25 -5.69 -11.70
N PHE A 58 -17.21 -5.52 -10.80
CA PHE A 58 -17.76 -6.57 -9.94
C PHE A 58 -19.25 -6.31 -9.69
N ILE A 59 -19.95 -7.32 -9.15
CA ILE A 59 -21.36 -7.21 -8.75
C ILE A 59 -21.41 -6.85 -7.27
N TYR A 60 -22.00 -5.71 -6.96
CA TYR A 60 -22.33 -5.27 -5.62
C TYR A 60 -23.80 -5.55 -5.31
N GLY A 61 -24.04 -6.16 -4.15
CA GLY A 61 -25.35 -6.59 -3.66
C GLY A 61 -26.27 -5.42 -3.27
N GLY A 62 -25.72 -4.21 -3.08
CA GLY A 62 -26.48 -3.00 -2.81
C GLY A 62 -26.50 -2.54 -1.36
N CYS A 63 -25.96 -3.33 -0.42
CA CYS A 63 -25.76 -2.89 0.96
C CYS A 63 -24.47 -3.48 1.55
N GLN A 64 -23.95 -2.81 2.59
CA GLN A 64 -22.68 -3.14 3.26
C GLN A 64 -21.52 -3.22 2.25
N GLY A 65 -20.61 -4.17 2.42
CA GLY A 65 -19.39 -4.24 1.62
C GLY A 65 -18.27 -3.38 2.19
N ASN A 66 -17.29 -3.07 1.35
CA ASN A 66 -16.17 -2.18 1.68
C ASN A 66 -16.05 -1.03 0.68
N ASP A 67 -15.10 -0.14 0.96
CA ASP A 67 -14.93 1.11 0.23
C ASP A 67 -14.25 0.94 -1.13
N ASN A 68 -13.74 -0.26 -1.46
CA ASN A 68 -13.21 -0.57 -2.80
C ASN A 68 -14.35 -0.76 -3.83
N ASN A 69 -15.24 0.22 -3.90
CA ASN A 69 -16.53 0.14 -4.56
C ASN A 69 -16.90 1.50 -5.17
N PHE A 70 -16.60 1.66 -6.45
CA PHE A 70 -16.77 2.91 -7.19
C PHE A 70 -17.87 2.78 -8.23
N ARG A 71 -18.54 3.91 -8.54
CA ARG A 71 -19.63 3.92 -9.52
C ARG A 71 -19.11 3.90 -10.95
N SER A 72 -17.89 4.40 -11.18
CA SER A 72 -17.28 4.43 -12.50
C SER A 72 -15.82 3.99 -12.47
N ARG A 73 -15.34 3.48 -13.62
CA ARG A 73 -13.93 3.14 -13.81
C ARG A 73 -13.03 4.35 -13.59
N ASN A 74 -13.46 5.53 -14.04
CA ASN A 74 -12.66 6.75 -13.96
C ASN A 74 -12.48 7.21 -12.52
N GLU A 75 -13.55 7.20 -11.73
CA GLU A 75 -13.51 7.47 -10.29
C GLU A 75 -12.53 6.55 -9.57
N CYS A 76 -12.66 5.23 -9.79
CA CYS A 76 -11.77 4.23 -9.22
C CYS A 76 -10.30 4.49 -9.60
N MET A 77 -10.02 4.72 -10.89
CA MET A 77 -8.64 4.95 -11.35
C MET A 77 -8.08 6.25 -10.77
N ARG A 78 -8.89 7.32 -10.70
CA ARG A 78 -8.45 8.61 -10.18
C ARG A 78 -8.10 8.54 -8.69
N GLN A 79 -8.82 7.73 -7.92
CA GLN A 79 -8.58 7.58 -6.47
C GLN A 79 -7.46 6.59 -6.16
N CYS A 80 -7.40 5.45 -6.87
CA CYS A 80 -6.54 4.33 -6.47
C CYS A 80 -5.30 4.11 -7.36
N ALA A 81 -5.23 4.68 -8.56
CA ALA A 81 -4.07 4.46 -9.42
C ALA A 81 -2.79 4.94 -8.76
N GLY A 82 -1.78 4.07 -8.72
CA GLY A 82 -0.48 4.40 -8.14
C GLY A 82 -0.44 4.43 -6.61
N VAL A 83 -1.53 4.06 -5.91
CA VAL A 83 -1.56 4.00 -4.43
C VAL A 83 -0.43 3.11 -3.88
N ILE A 84 -0.17 1.98 -4.55
CA ILE A 84 0.95 1.09 -4.22
C ILE A 84 2.28 1.76 -4.55
N THR A 85 2.44 2.31 -5.74
CA THR A 85 3.71 2.90 -6.20
C THR A 85 4.15 4.09 -5.35
N ALA A 86 3.23 5.01 -5.03
CA ALA A 86 3.53 6.24 -4.30
C ALA A 86 4.02 5.97 -2.87
N ARG A 87 3.52 4.89 -2.26
CA ARG A 87 3.62 4.67 -0.82
C ARG A 87 4.42 3.41 -0.46
N VAL A 88 4.22 2.30 -1.17
CA VAL A 88 4.90 1.01 -0.90
C VAL A 88 6.27 0.98 -1.53
N CYS A 89 6.35 1.27 -2.83
CA CYS A 89 7.56 1.05 -3.62
C CYS A 89 8.69 2.03 -3.26
N ARG A 90 8.42 3.08 -2.48
CA ARG A 90 9.44 4.01 -1.98
C ARG A 90 10.07 3.57 -0.65
N LEU A 91 9.50 2.56 0.02
CA LEU A 91 10.01 2.07 1.30
C LEU A 91 11.30 1.26 1.10
N ARG A 92 12.16 1.23 2.12
CA ARG A 92 13.23 0.23 2.21
C ARG A 92 12.63 -1.15 2.52
N PRO A 93 13.24 -2.27 2.10
CA PRO A 93 12.74 -3.59 2.49
C PRO A 93 12.79 -3.72 4.01
N GLY A 94 11.71 -4.23 4.60
CA GLY A 94 11.63 -4.52 6.03
C GLY A 94 11.72 -6.03 6.27
N PRO A 95 12.87 -6.59 6.70
CA PRO A 95 12.99 -8.01 7.03
C PRO A 95 12.02 -8.44 8.13
N GLY A 96 11.73 -7.56 9.09
CA GLY A 96 10.90 -7.88 10.26
C GLY A 96 11.67 -8.60 11.37
N PRO A 97 11.04 -8.79 12.55
CA PRO A 97 11.75 -9.24 13.76
C PRO A 97 11.78 -10.77 13.98
N CYS A 98 11.11 -11.57 13.13
CA CYS A 98 11.06 -13.02 13.29
C CYS A 98 12.37 -13.72 12.84
N HIS A 99 12.36 -15.05 12.73
CA HIS A 99 13.56 -15.84 12.44
C HIS A 99 13.42 -16.83 11.27
N SER A 100 12.33 -16.79 10.51
CA SER A 100 12.19 -17.59 9.29
C SER A 100 13.04 -17.02 8.16
N ARG A 101 13.46 -17.87 7.22
CA ARG A 101 14.18 -17.44 6.01
C ARG A 101 13.28 -17.59 4.79
N VAL A 102 12.45 -16.57 4.54
CA VAL A 102 11.52 -16.56 3.40
C VAL A 102 12.04 -15.62 2.32
N ILE A 103 12.32 -16.14 1.12
CA ILE A 103 12.70 -15.28 0.00
C ILE A 103 11.47 -14.51 -0.50
N ARG A 104 11.58 -13.19 -0.48
CA ARG A 104 10.59 -12.23 -0.97
C ARG A 104 11.26 -11.25 -1.91
N TYR A 105 10.50 -10.42 -2.58
CA TYR A 105 11.00 -9.41 -3.50
C TYR A 105 10.64 -8.01 -3.01
N TYR A 106 11.51 -7.05 -3.21
CA TYR A 106 11.25 -5.64 -2.93
C TYR A 106 11.66 -4.79 -4.13
N TYR A 107 11.02 -3.64 -4.29
CA TYR A 107 11.39 -2.67 -5.29
C TYR A 107 12.51 -1.77 -4.78
N GLN A 108 13.61 -1.70 -5.52
CA GLN A 108 14.73 -0.83 -5.26
C GLN A 108 14.65 0.41 -6.16
N ALA A 109 14.05 1.48 -5.62
CA ALA A 109 13.79 2.73 -6.34
C ALA A 109 15.02 3.36 -7.01
N LYS A 110 16.23 3.25 -6.41
CA LYS A 110 17.46 3.79 -7.02
C LYS A 110 17.83 3.16 -8.37
N THR A 111 17.52 1.88 -8.53
CA THR A 111 17.90 1.09 -9.71
C THR A 111 16.72 0.73 -10.59
N HIS A 112 15.52 1.14 -10.19
CA HIS A 112 14.27 0.77 -10.85
C HIS A 112 14.15 -0.76 -11.03
N SER A 113 14.55 -1.53 -10.02
CA SER A 113 14.63 -3.00 -10.12
C SER A 113 13.92 -3.69 -8.96
N CYS A 114 13.32 -4.85 -9.24
CA CYS A 114 12.78 -5.75 -8.22
C CYS A 114 13.85 -6.77 -7.84
N ARG A 115 14.26 -6.78 -6.56
CA ARG A 115 15.36 -7.61 -6.05
C ARG A 115 14.89 -8.53 -4.94
N PRO A 116 15.46 -9.74 -4.81
CA PRO A 116 15.14 -10.62 -3.69
C PRO A 116 15.71 -10.07 -2.38
N PHE A 117 15.05 -10.35 -1.26
CA PHE A 117 15.55 -10.17 0.09
C PHE A 117 15.03 -11.29 1.01
N VAL A 118 15.69 -11.46 2.16
CA VAL A 118 15.24 -12.40 3.19
C VAL A 118 14.24 -11.71 4.10
N TYR A 119 13.01 -12.18 4.08
CA TYR A 119 11.95 -11.80 5.01
C TYR A 119 11.88 -12.79 6.17
N SER A 120 11.82 -12.24 7.38
CA SER A 120 11.86 -12.98 8.65
C SER A 120 10.61 -13.82 8.95
N GLY A 121 9.53 -13.61 8.20
CA GLY A 121 8.24 -14.31 8.38
C GLY A 121 7.14 -13.48 9.04
N CYS A 122 7.49 -12.43 9.81
CA CYS A 122 6.50 -11.54 10.43
C CYS A 122 6.95 -10.07 10.40
N GLY A 123 6.00 -9.13 10.61
CA GLY A 123 6.26 -7.69 10.63
C GLY A 123 6.81 -7.15 9.31
N GLY A 124 7.83 -6.29 9.40
CA GLY A 124 8.42 -5.66 8.23
C GLY A 124 7.52 -4.55 7.67
N ASN A 125 7.51 -4.40 6.34
CA ASN A 125 6.63 -3.45 5.66
C ASN A 125 6.16 -4.00 4.31
N ARG A 126 5.35 -3.21 3.61
CA ARG A 126 4.65 -3.64 2.40
C ARG A 126 5.52 -3.72 1.14
N ASN A 127 6.76 -3.21 1.15
CA ASN A 127 7.69 -3.43 0.04
C ASN A 127 8.26 -4.85 0.10
N ASN A 128 7.35 -5.82 -0.01
CA ASN A 128 7.51 -7.23 0.27
C ASN A 128 6.51 -8.03 -0.58
N PHE A 129 6.96 -8.48 -1.74
CA PHE A 129 6.17 -9.17 -2.75
C PHE A 129 6.57 -10.66 -2.80
N ARG A 130 5.62 -11.52 -3.15
CA ARG A 130 5.84 -12.98 -3.21
C ARG A 130 6.68 -13.39 -4.41
N SER A 131 6.67 -12.60 -5.48
CA SER A 131 7.44 -12.85 -6.70
C SER A 131 8.00 -11.56 -7.31
N SER A 132 9.02 -11.70 -8.15
CA SER A 132 9.56 -10.59 -8.95
C SER A 132 8.49 -9.99 -9.85
N ASP A 133 7.63 -10.82 -10.45
CA ASP A 133 6.53 -10.37 -11.31
C ASP A 133 5.50 -9.54 -10.55
N GLU A 134 5.12 -9.96 -9.34
CA GLU A 134 4.21 -9.18 -8.50
C GLU A 134 4.82 -7.81 -8.16
N CYS A 135 6.10 -7.77 -7.80
CA CYS A 135 6.83 -6.53 -7.56
C CYS A 135 6.83 -5.63 -8.81
N ARG A 136 7.15 -6.18 -9.98
CA ARG A 136 7.20 -5.43 -11.25
C ARG A 136 5.83 -4.86 -11.60
N MET A 137 4.77 -5.68 -11.53
CA MET A 137 3.41 -5.24 -11.82
C MET A 137 2.96 -4.09 -10.91
N GLN A 138 3.35 -4.12 -9.63
CA GLN A 138 2.91 -3.12 -8.64
C GLN A 138 3.78 -1.85 -8.62
N CYS A 139 5.08 -1.98 -8.86
CA CYS A 139 6.04 -0.88 -8.68
C CYS A 139 6.57 -0.25 -9.96
N PHE A 140 6.41 -0.88 -11.13
CA PHE A 140 6.86 -0.31 -12.40
C PHE A 140 5.72 0.45 -13.12
N GLY A 141 4.71 0.93 -12.37
CA GLY A 141 3.46 1.46 -12.92
C GLY A 141 3.63 2.56 -13.97
N LYS A 142 3.32 2.22 -15.22
CA LYS A 142 3.19 3.04 -16.45
C LYS A 142 4.43 3.74 -17.02
N GLU A 143 5.38 2.94 -17.52
CA GLU A 143 6.04 3.25 -18.81
C GLU A 143 5.48 2.39 -19.97
N ALA A 144 4.61 1.40 -19.67
CA ALA A 144 4.15 0.40 -20.64
C ALA A 144 2.72 0.60 -21.19
N HIS A 145 2.00 1.69 -20.84
CA HIS A 145 0.65 1.98 -21.38
C HIS A 145 0.61 3.24 -22.26
N GLU A 146 1.73 3.95 -22.45
CA GLU A 146 1.82 5.08 -23.38
C GLU A 146 2.62 4.77 -24.66
N LYS A 147 3.33 3.64 -24.71
CA LYS A 147 4.06 3.16 -25.92
C LYS A 147 3.40 1.95 -26.58
N GLY A 148 2.07 2.00 -26.72
CA GLY A 148 1.31 0.93 -27.36
C GLY A 148 -0.01 1.46 -27.90
N ARG A 149 0.08 2.39 -28.85
CA ARG A 149 -0.98 2.65 -29.83
C ARG A 149 -0.44 2.26 -31.19
#